data_AF-G7K672-F1
#
_entry.id   AF-G7K672-F1
#
_cell.length_a   1.000
_cell.length_b   1.000
_cell.length_c   1.000
_cell.angle_alpha   90.00
_cell.angle_beta   90.00
_cell.angle_gamma   90.00
#
_symmetry.space_group_name_H-M   'P 1'
#
loop_
_entity.id
_entity.type
_entity.pdbx_description
1 polymer ?
#
loop_
_entity_poly.entity_id
_entity_poly.type
_entity_poly.pdbx_seq_one_letter_code
_entity_poly.pdbx_strand_id
1 'polypeptide(L)' 'MAKMLKFFFAIILLLSLFLVATEVGGAYIECEVDDDCPKPMKNSHPDTYYKCVKHRCQWAWK' A
#
# COMPACT_ATOMS: atom_id res chain seq x y z
N MET A 1 -11.83 -27.81 -19.55
CA MET A 1 -12.10 -26.37 -19.76
C MET A 1 -12.53 -25.66 -18.47
N ALA A 2 -13.57 -26.13 -17.76
CA ALA A 2 -14.05 -25.52 -16.50
C ALA A 2 -12.99 -25.43 -15.37
N LYS A 3 -12.11 -26.43 -15.22
CA LYS A 3 -11.01 -26.38 -14.24
C LYS A 3 -10.01 -25.25 -14.51
N MET A 4 -9.69 -25.02 -15.79
CA MET A 4 -8.74 -23.99 -16.19
C MET A 4 -9.34 -22.60 -15.97
N LEU A 5 -10.62 -22.40 -16.35
CA LEU A 5 -11.36 -21.17 -16.08
C LEU A 5 -11.42 -20.82 -14.58
N LYS A 6 -11.66 -21.81 -13.71
CA LYS A 6 -11.64 -21.60 -12.25
C LYS A 6 -10.27 -21.15 -11.74
N PHE A 7 -9.20 -21.71 -12.28
CA PHE A 7 -7.83 -21.35 -11.90
C PHE A 7 -7.50 -19.91 -12.29
N PHE A 8 -7.82 -19.49 -13.52
CA PHE A 8 -7.64 -18.10 -13.94
C PHE A 8 -8.45 -17.13 -13.09
N PHE A 9 -9.70 -17.47 -12.76
CA PHE A 9 -10.54 -16.61 -11.92
C PHE A 9 -9.96 -16.43 -10.51
N ALA A 10 -9.42 -17.49 -9.91
CA ALA A 10 -8.76 -17.41 -8.62
C ALA A 10 -7.50 -16.52 -8.66
N ILE A 11 -6.69 -16.62 -9.72
CA ILE A 11 -5.51 -15.76 -9.89
C ILE A 11 -5.92 -14.29 -10.05
N ILE A 12 -6.91 -14.01 -10.90
CA ILE A 12 -7.41 -12.65 -11.11
C ILE A 12 -7.91 -12.04 -9.79
N LEU A 13 -8.67 -12.80 -9.00
CA LEU A 13 -9.13 -12.34 -7.68
C LEU A 13 -7.97 -12.03 -6.73
N LEU A 14 -6.96 -12.90 -6.67
CA LEU A 14 -5.78 -12.68 -5.85
C LEU A 14 -5.00 -11.42 -6.27
N LEU A 15 -4.80 -11.23 -7.57
CA LEU A 15 -4.13 -10.05 -8.12
C LEU A 15 -4.91 -8.77 -7.84
N SER A 16 -6.24 -8.80 -8.01
CA SER A 16 -7.11 -7.66 -7.69
C SER A 16 -7.07 -7.28 -6.22
N LEU A 17 -7.10 -8.27 -5.31
CA LEU A 17 -6.94 -8.00 -3.87
C LEU A 17 -5.59 -7.37 -3.55
N PHE A 18 -4.52 -7.86 -4.19
CA PHE A 18 -3.18 -7.33 -3.98
C PHE A 18 -3.06 -5.88 -4.46
N LEU A 19 -3.64 -5.57 -5.63
CA LEU A 19 -3.72 -4.21 -6.17
C LEU A 19 -4.47 -3.28 -5.22
N VAL A 20 -5.64 -3.69 -4.73
CA VAL A 20 -6.41 -2.91 -3.75
C VAL A 20 -5.63 -2.71 -2.45
N ALA A 21 -4.86 -3.69 -1.99
CA ALA A 21 -4.02 -3.55 -0.80
C ALA A 21 -2.84 -2.60 -1.01
N THR A 22 -2.21 -2.60 -2.19
CA THR A 22 -1.13 -1.65 -2.53
C THR A 22 -1.67 -0.23 -2.70
N GLU A 23 -2.87 -0.08 -3.25
CA GLU A 23 -3.57 1.21 -3.28
C GLU A 23 -4.00 1.67 -1.87
N VAL A 24 -4.37 0.68 -1.04
CA VAL A 24 -4.65 0.73 0.40
C VAL A 24 -3.61 1.51 1.23
N GLY A 25 -2.37 1.08 1.01
CA GLY A 25 -1.26 1.19 1.94
C GLY A 25 -0.54 2.53 1.97
N GLY A 26 -1.14 3.65 1.56
CA GLY A 26 -0.53 4.99 1.76
C GLY A 26 0.14 5.62 0.54
N ALA A 27 0.13 4.97 -0.63
CA ALA A 27 0.75 5.51 -1.86
C ALA A 27 -0.05 6.64 -2.56
N TYR A 28 -1.22 7.03 -2.03
CA TYR A 28 -2.07 8.08 -2.61
C TYR A 28 -2.10 9.39 -1.84
N ILE A 29 -1.43 9.47 -0.70
CA ILE A 29 -1.37 10.74 0.02
C ILE A 29 -0.29 11.57 -0.64
N GLU A 30 -0.72 12.58 -1.40
CA GLU A 30 0.17 13.60 -1.93
C GLU A 30 0.77 14.41 -0.78
N CYS A 31 2.03 14.78 -0.92
CA CYS A 31 2.78 15.55 0.07
C CYS A 31 3.80 16.46 -0.64
N GLU A 32 4.19 17.55 0.00
CA GLU A 32 5.32 18.40 -0.43
C GLU A 32 6.52 18.20 0.50
N VAL A 33 6.25 18.00 1.80
CA VAL A 33 7.24 17.74 2.85
C VAL A 33 6.86 16.53 3.70
N ASP A 34 7.83 15.98 4.45
CA ASP A 34 7.62 14.81 5.32
C ASP A 34 6.52 15.01 6.37
N ASP A 35 6.33 16.25 6.84
CA ASP A 35 5.30 16.61 7.83
C ASP A 35 3.86 16.58 7.29
N ASP A 36 3.67 16.61 5.96
CA ASP A 36 2.34 16.47 5.35
C ASP A 36 1.82 15.03 5.46
N CYS A 37 2.72 14.07 5.69
CA CYS A 37 2.34 12.67 5.81
C CYS A 37 1.69 12.37 7.16
N PRO A 38 0.66 11.50 7.19
CA PRO A 38 0.00 11.14 8.43
C PRO A 38 1.00 10.49 9.38
N LYS A 39 0.86 10.79 10.68
CA LYS A 39 1.67 10.10 11.69
C LYS A 39 1.32 8.61 11.68
N PRO A 40 2.33 7.73 11.86
CA PRO A 40 2.09 6.30 12.00
C PRO A 40 1.05 6.05 13.09
N MET A 41 0.12 5.13 12.84
CA MET A 41 -0.87 4.70 13.82
C MET A 41 -0.17 4.22 15.10
N LYS A 42 -0.84 4.32 16.26
CA LYS A 42 -0.28 3.88 17.56
C LYS A 42 0.16 2.40 17.60
N ASN A 43 -0.33 1.60 16.66
CA ASN A 43 -0.03 0.16 16.54
C ASN A 43 1.02 -0.14 15.44
N SER A 44 1.61 0.89 14.83
CA SER A 44 2.70 0.72 13.86
C SER A 44 3.97 0.33 14.59
N HIS A 45 4.91 -0.33 13.90
CA HIS A 45 6.22 -0.63 14.46
C HIS A 45 6.88 0.69 14.92
N PRO A 46 7.55 0.73 16.09
CA PRO A 46 8.13 1.97 16.63
C PRO A 46 9.11 2.67 15.67
N ASP A 47 9.69 1.91 14.75
CA ASP A 47 10.64 2.40 13.75
C ASP A 47 10.01 2.71 12.38
N THR A 48 8.69 2.63 12.25
CA THR A 48 7.98 3.01 11.01
C THR A 48 7.53 4.45 11.06
N TYR A 49 7.90 5.21 10.03
CA TYR A 49 7.42 6.56 9.79
C TYR A 49 7.16 6.76 8.30
N TYR A 50 6.39 7.80 7.96
CA TYR A 50 6.17 8.15 6.56
C TYR A 50 7.17 9.21 6.13
N LYS A 51 7.68 9.08 4.91
CA LYS A 51 8.46 10.12 4.21
C LYS A 51 7.75 10.54 2.96
N CYS A 52 7.91 11.81 2.60
CA CYS A 52 7.50 12.32 1.32
C CYS A 52 8.55 12.00 0.26
N VAL A 53 8.25 11.04 -0.61
CA VAL A 53 9.13 10.61 -1.69
C VAL A 53 8.39 10.79 -3.01
N LYS A 54 8.92 11.68 -3.86
CA LYS A 54 8.32 12.05 -5.16
C LYS A 54 6.86 12.53 -5.00
N HIS A 55 6.64 13.44 -4.06
CA HIS A 55 5.33 13.99 -3.72
C HIS A 55 4.28 12.96 -3.26
N ARG A 56 4.74 11.83 -2.70
CA ARG A 56 3.85 10.80 -2.15
C ARG A 56 4.38 10.28 -0.83
N CYS A 57 3.50 10.06 0.12
CA CYS A 57 3.85 9.43 1.38
C CYS A 57 4.21 7.96 1.16
N GLN A 58 5.40 7.57 1.61
CA GLN A 58 5.88 6.19 1.56
C GLN A 58 6.36 5.77 2.94
N TRP A 59 6.22 4.47 3.25
CA TRP A 59 6.73 3.91 4.49
C TRP A 59 8.25 3.87 4.46
N ALA A 60 8.86 4.40 5.51
CA ALA A 60 10.28 4.33 5.77
C ALA A 60 10.53 3.68 7.13
N TRP A 61 11.69 3.04 7.23
CA TRP A 61 12.20 2.45 8.47
C TRP A 61 13.29 3.38 9.01
N LYS A 62 13.35 3.53 10.34
CA LYS A 62 14.37 4.34 11.01
C LYS A 62 15.73 3.66 11.01
#